data_AF-A0A7J5DQM0-F1
#
_entry.id   AF-A0A7J5DQM0-F1
#
_cell.length_a   1.000
_cell.length_b   1.000
_cell.length_c   1.000
_cell.angle_alpha   90.00
_cell.angle_beta   90.00
_cell.angle_gamma   90.00
#
_symmetry.space_group_name_H-M   'P 1'
#
loop_
_entity.id
_entity.type
_entity.pdbx_description
1 polymer ?
#
loop_
_entity_poly.entity_id
_entity_poly.type
_entity_poly.pdbx_seq_one_letter_code
_entity_poly.pdbx_strand_id
1 'polypeptide(L)'
;MNANEQRFARLLDLCSEYCVGVKYVDLGPTRHGQYRRRYRRIDLNRNLSVRQLVPGLGHELGHHVYDDNCSTTFAERRAWEYAAQLLISPEEYAAAERIVGHRVHSIALELDLTPVIVEAWRRSWRARPATDHDDAGGA
;
A
#
# COMPACT_ATOMS: atom_id res chain seq x y z
N MET A 1 12.40 8.30 -13.64
CA MET A 1 11.13 8.04 -12.95
C MET A 1 11.31 8.33 -11.47
N ASN A 2 10.38 9.07 -10.85
CA ASN A 2 10.38 9.26 -9.40
C ASN A 2 9.98 7.96 -8.67
N ALA A 3 10.14 7.90 -7.35
CA ALA A 3 9.88 6.69 -6.57
C ALA A 3 8.45 6.17 -6.72
N ASN A 4 7.47 7.07 -6.76
CA ASN A 4 6.07 6.72 -6.95
C ASN A 4 5.76 6.16 -8.33
N GLU A 5 6.36 6.69 -9.39
CA GLU A 5 6.23 6.12 -10.74
C GLU A 5 6.76 4.69 -10.80
N GLN A 6 7.89 4.41 -10.13
CA GLN A 6 8.46 3.06 -10.05
C GLN A 6 7.56 2.11 -9.23
N ARG A 7 7.07 2.55 -8.07
CA ARG A 7 6.11 1.78 -7.26
C ARG A 7 4.83 1.50 -8.03
N PHE A 8 4.32 2.49 -8.76
CA PHE A 8 3.11 2.34 -9.56
C PHE A 8 3.30 1.35 -10.70
N ALA A 9 4.42 1.44 -11.44
CA ALA A 9 4.76 0.47 -12.48
C ALA A 9 4.83 -0.96 -11.92
N ARG A 10 5.52 -1.15 -10.78
CA ARG A 10 5.61 -2.46 -10.14
C ARG A 10 4.25 -3.02 -9.71
N LEU A 11 3.35 -2.16 -9.22
CA LEU A 11 1.97 -2.57 -8.89
C LEU A 11 1.17 -2.98 -10.14
N LEU A 12 1.37 -2.30 -11.28
CA LEU A 12 0.73 -2.69 -12.54
C LEU A 12 1.25 -4.03 -13.06
N ASP A 13 2.55 -4.30 -12.93
CA ASP A 13 3.15 -5.60 -13.25
C ASP A 13 2.52 -6.68 -12.37
N LEU A 14 2.43 -6.45 -11.06
CA LEU A 14 1.84 -7.40 -10.12
C LEU A 14 0.34 -7.66 -10.39
N CYS A 15 -0.42 -6.62 -10.76
CA CYS A 15 -1.81 -6.79 -11.21
C CYS A 15 -1.87 -7.68 -12.46
N SER A 16 -0.95 -7.51 -13.40
CA SER A 16 -0.87 -8.32 -14.62
C SER A 16 -0.50 -9.78 -14.29
N GLU A 17 0.47 -9.99 -13.40
CA GLU A 17 0.84 -11.31 -12.87
C GLU A 17 -0.37 -12.03 -12.24
N TYR A 18 -1.22 -11.30 -11.50
CA TYR A 18 -2.44 -11.85 -10.90
C TYR A 18 -3.65 -11.91 -11.85
N CYS A 19 -3.47 -11.56 -13.13
CA CYS A 19 -4.55 -11.50 -14.11
C CYS A 19 -5.71 -10.60 -13.62
N VAL A 20 -5.37 -9.43 -13.10
CA VAL A 20 -6.28 -8.36 -12.67
C VAL A 20 -6.14 -7.18 -13.59
N GLY A 21 -7.22 -6.82 -14.29
CA GLY A 21 -7.22 -5.64 -15.15
C GLY A 21 -7.25 -4.34 -14.32
N VAL A 22 -6.61 -3.28 -14.80
CA VAL A 22 -6.70 -1.94 -14.18
C VAL A 22 -7.34 -0.97 -15.16
N LYS A 23 -8.30 -0.16 -14.70
CA LYS A 23 -8.94 0.89 -15.50
C LYS A 23 -9.01 2.19 -14.72
N TYR A 24 -8.82 3.31 -15.43
CA TYR A 24 -9.11 4.63 -14.91
C TYR A 24 -10.56 4.99 -15.20
N VAL A 25 -11.32 5.35 -14.18
CA VAL A 25 -12.72 5.76 -14.29
C VAL A 25 -12.99 6.98 -13.43
N ASP A 26 -14.12 7.64 -13.65
CA ASP A 26 -14.61 8.66 -12.73
C ASP A 26 -15.36 7.99 -11.59
N LEU A 27 -14.83 8.07 -10.36
CA LEU A 27 -15.47 7.52 -9.16
C LEU A 27 -16.08 8.63 -8.27
N GLY A 28 -16.18 9.86 -8.80
CA GLY A 28 -16.60 11.03 -8.04
C GLY A 28 -15.49 11.55 -7.11
N PRO A 29 -15.83 12.42 -6.16
CA PRO A 29 -14.84 13.20 -5.42
C PRO A 29 -14.16 12.46 -4.25
N THR A 30 -14.74 11.36 -3.76
CA THR A 30 -14.33 10.75 -2.48
C THR A 30 -13.64 9.39 -2.63
N ARG A 31 -13.92 8.63 -3.68
CA ARG A 31 -13.38 7.28 -3.84
C ARG A 31 -12.06 7.32 -4.59
N HIS A 32 -11.07 6.60 -4.08
CA HIS A 32 -9.77 6.48 -4.73
C HIS A 32 -9.72 5.31 -5.71
N GLY A 33 -10.37 4.20 -5.37
CA GLY A 33 -10.45 3.00 -6.19
C GLY A 33 -11.65 2.14 -5.81
N GLN A 34 -11.82 1.03 -6.53
CA GLN A 34 -12.65 -0.10 -6.13
C GLN A 34 -12.22 -1.38 -6.87
N TYR A 35 -12.12 -2.48 -6.15
CA TYR A 35 -11.96 -3.81 -6.72
C TYR A 35 -13.31 -4.37 -7.15
N ARG A 36 -13.44 -4.68 -8.44
CA ARG A 36 -14.61 -5.27 -9.08
C ARG A 36 -14.43 -6.78 -9.21
N ARG A 37 -14.63 -7.50 -8.11
CA ARG A 37 -14.44 -8.97 -7.99
C ARG A 37 -14.97 -9.78 -9.18
N ARG A 38 -16.23 -9.57 -9.58
CA ARG A 38 -16.87 -10.29 -10.71
C ARG A 38 -16.11 -10.17 -12.03
N TYR A 39 -15.39 -9.07 -12.24
CA TYR A 39 -14.68 -8.78 -13.47
C TYR A 39 -13.16 -8.92 -13.34
N ARG A 40 -12.65 -9.34 -12.15
CA ARG A 40 -11.22 -9.34 -11.81
C ARG A 40 -10.53 -8.06 -12.26
N ARG A 41 -11.08 -6.92 -11.81
CA ARG A 41 -10.66 -5.61 -12.30
C ARG A 41 -10.61 -4.60 -11.17
N ILE A 42 -9.61 -3.74 -11.17
CA ILE A 42 -9.51 -2.57 -10.30
C ILE A 42 -9.89 -1.34 -11.12
N ASP A 43 -10.88 -0.60 -10.63
CA ASP A 43 -11.22 0.72 -11.16
C ASP A 43 -10.51 1.76 -10.27
N LEU A 44 -9.57 2.53 -10.81
CA LEU A 44 -8.90 3.65 -10.13
C LEU A 44 -9.55 4.98 -10.52
N ASN A 45 -9.64 5.92 -9.58
CA ASN A 45 -10.14 7.24 -9.88
C ASN A 45 -9.14 8.05 -10.71
N ARG A 46 -9.53 8.43 -11.92
CA ARG A 46 -8.70 9.18 -12.87
C ARG A 46 -8.29 10.58 -12.39
N ASN A 47 -8.96 11.11 -11.36
CA ASN A 47 -8.73 12.46 -10.86
C ASN A 47 -7.62 12.53 -9.78
N LEU A 48 -6.92 11.42 -9.52
CA LEU A 48 -5.90 11.34 -8.48
C LEU A 48 -4.49 11.53 -9.02
N SER A 49 -3.63 12.13 -8.19
CA SER A 49 -2.18 12.17 -8.44
C SER A 49 -1.56 10.78 -8.31
N VAL A 50 -0.39 10.55 -8.92
CA VAL A 50 0.35 9.27 -8.79
C VAL A 50 0.59 8.91 -7.31
N ARG A 51 0.92 9.91 -6.47
CA ARG A 51 1.09 9.74 -5.02
C ARG A 51 -0.16 9.19 -4.31
N GLN A 52 -1.35 9.47 -4.82
CA GLN A 52 -2.62 8.93 -4.30
C GLN A 52 -2.99 7.60 -4.98
N LEU A 53 -2.66 7.44 -6.26
CA LEU A 53 -2.92 6.22 -7.04
C LEU A 53 -2.11 5.02 -6.54
N VAL A 54 -0.85 5.23 -6.15
CA VAL A 54 0.04 4.17 -5.63
C VAL A 54 -0.57 3.43 -4.43
N PRO A 55 -0.90 4.09 -3.30
CA PRO A 55 -1.52 3.43 -2.16
C PRO A 55 -2.93 2.91 -2.49
N GLY A 56 -3.68 3.61 -3.35
CA GLY A 56 -5.00 3.15 -3.79
C GLY A 56 -4.96 1.84 -4.56
N LEU A 57 -4.07 1.72 -5.55
CA LEU A 57 -3.90 0.50 -6.34
C LEU A 57 -3.42 -0.67 -5.47
N GLY A 58 -2.45 -0.44 -4.57
CA GLY A 58 -2.01 -1.45 -3.62
C GLY A 58 -3.14 -1.93 -2.70
N HIS A 59 -4.01 -1.03 -2.26
CA HIS A 59 -5.16 -1.36 -1.42
C HIS A 59 -6.19 -2.21 -2.17
N GLU A 60 -6.60 -1.81 -3.37
CA GLU A 60 -7.55 -2.60 -4.18
C GLU A 60 -6.97 -3.96 -4.59
N LEU A 61 -5.65 -4.04 -4.81
CA LEU A 61 -4.96 -5.32 -5.03
C LEU A 61 -5.01 -6.22 -3.79
N GLY A 62 -4.90 -5.64 -2.58
CA GLY A 62 -5.09 -6.36 -1.34
C GLY A 62 -6.48 -7.02 -1.25
N HIS A 63 -7.53 -6.29 -1.64
CA HIS A 63 -8.87 -6.87 -1.73
C HIS A 63 -8.96 -8.04 -2.73
N HIS A 64 -8.26 -7.95 -3.86
CA HIS A 64 -8.15 -9.08 -4.79
C HIS A 64 -7.47 -10.29 -4.15
N VAL A 65 -6.30 -10.09 -3.53
CA VAL A 65 -5.48 -11.17 -2.94
C VAL A 65 -6.24 -11.93 -1.86
N TYR A 66 -7.03 -11.23 -1.06
CA TYR A 66 -7.83 -11.85 0.00
C TYR A 66 -9.25 -12.25 -0.41
N ASP A 67 -9.58 -12.13 -1.70
CA ASP A 67 -10.90 -12.42 -2.29
C ASP A 67 -12.07 -11.74 -1.53
N ASP A 68 -11.88 -10.48 -1.15
CA ASP A 68 -12.86 -9.71 -0.40
C ASP A 68 -14.15 -9.49 -1.21
N ASN A 69 -15.29 -9.85 -0.63
CA ASN A 69 -16.62 -9.60 -1.21
C ASN A 69 -17.31 -8.35 -0.64
N CYS A 70 -16.87 -7.87 0.52
CA CYS A 70 -17.46 -6.74 1.22
C CYS A 70 -16.42 -5.95 2.02
N SER A 71 -16.65 -4.63 2.10
CA SER A 71 -15.84 -3.67 2.85
C SER A 71 -16.11 -3.75 4.36
N THR A 72 -15.74 -4.86 4.98
CA THR A 72 -15.71 -4.94 6.45
C THR A 72 -14.50 -4.19 6.99
N THR A 73 -14.57 -3.71 8.24
CA THR A 73 -13.42 -3.06 8.90
C THR A 73 -12.16 -3.95 8.87
N PHE A 74 -12.33 -5.27 8.96
CA PHE A 74 -11.22 -6.22 8.86
C PHE A 74 -10.65 -6.30 7.43
N ALA A 75 -11.52 -6.42 6.43
CA ALA A 75 -11.15 -6.43 5.01
C ALA A 75 -10.38 -5.16 4.60
N GLU A 76 -10.91 -4.00 4.95
CA GLU A 76 -10.29 -2.70 4.69
C GLU A 76 -8.91 -2.61 5.35
N ARG A 77 -8.83 -3.02 6.62
CA ARG A 77 -7.58 -3.01 7.38
C ARG A 77 -6.52 -3.90 6.73
N ARG A 78 -6.83 -5.16 6.41
CA ARG A 78 -5.88 -6.10 5.80
C ARG A 78 -5.45 -5.67 4.40
N ALA A 79 -6.34 -5.05 3.63
CA ALA A 79 -6.02 -4.52 2.31
C ALA A 79 -5.00 -3.37 2.40
N TRP A 80 -5.17 -2.45 3.36
CA TRP A 80 -4.17 -1.42 3.63
C TRP A 80 -2.84 -1.98 4.14
N GLU A 81 -2.88 -2.99 5.01
CA GLU A 81 -1.67 -3.65 5.53
C GLU A 81 -0.93 -4.42 4.43
N TYR A 82 -1.64 -5.03 3.47
CA TYR A 82 -1.05 -5.63 2.28
C TYR A 82 -0.38 -4.58 1.40
N ALA A 83 -1.08 -3.48 1.10
CA ALA A 83 -0.53 -2.37 0.33
C ALA A 83 0.74 -1.81 0.98
N ALA A 84 0.75 -1.66 2.30
CA ALA A 84 1.90 -1.13 3.02
C ALA A 84 3.12 -2.05 2.91
N GLN A 85 2.91 -3.36 2.99
CA GLN A 85 3.98 -4.35 2.85
C GLN A 85 4.59 -4.41 1.44
N LEU A 86 3.84 -4.00 0.42
CA LEU A 86 4.36 -3.89 -0.95
C LEU A 86 5.11 -2.57 -1.19
N LEU A 87 4.73 -1.49 -0.50
CA LEU A 87 5.15 -0.12 -0.84
C LEU A 87 6.28 0.43 0.02
N ILE A 88 6.51 -0.17 1.19
CA ILE A 88 7.52 0.26 2.15
C ILE A 88 8.39 -0.94 2.50
N SER A 89 9.70 -0.82 2.34
CA SER A 89 10.64 -1.76 2.93
C SER A 89 11.00 -1.36 4.38
N PRO A 90 11.42 -2.31 5.25
CA PRO A 90 11.93 -1.96 6.58
C PRO A 90 13.11 -0.98 6.54
N GLU A 91 14.00 -1.12 5.55
CA GLU A 91 15.16 -0.26 5.34
C GLU A 91 14.74 1.15 4.93
N GLU A 92 13.81 1.30 3.98
CA GLU A 92 13.25 2.58 3.55
C GLU A 92 12.57 3.30 4.73
N TYR A 93 11.75 2.58 5.49
CA TYR A 93 11.08 3.13 6.66
C TYR A 93 12.09 3.60 7.72
N ALA A 94 13.07 2.78 8.05
CA ALA A 94 14.09 3.12 9.05
C ALA A 94 14.97 4.29 8.58
N ALA A 95 15.30 4.37 7.28
CA ALA A 95 16.01 5.49 6.72
C ALA A 95 15.21 6.80 6.83
N ALA A 96 13.93 6.78 6.42
CA ALA A 96 13.05 7.93 6.54
C ALA A 96 12.90 8.37 8.00
N GLU A 97 12.68 7.44 8.93
CA GLU A 97 12.54 7.75 10.35
C GLU A 97 13.80 8.38 10.95
N ARG A 98 15.01 8.00 10.51
CA ARG A 98 16.25 8.68 10.92
C ARG A 98 16.36 10.12 10.40
N ILE A 99 15.81 10.41 9.23
CA ILE A 99 15.88 11.74 8.59
C ILE A 99 14.86 12.70 9.22
N VAL A 100 13.60 12.26 9.38
CA VAL A 100 12.48 13.14 9.74
C VAL A 100 11.85 12.85 11.10
N GLY A 101 12.35 11.85 11.82
CA GLY A 101 11.82 11.38 13.11
C GLY A 101 10.53 10.57 12.97
N HIS A 102 9.83 10.37 14.10
CA HIS A 102 8.72 9.41 14.22
C HIS A 102 7.33 9.94 13.81
N ARG A 103 7.20 11.14 13.26
CA ARG A 103 5.89 11.69 12.90
C ARG A 103 5.39 11.06 11.60
N VAL A 104 4.20 10.46 11.61
CA VAL A 104 3.58 9.76 10.46
C VAL A 104 3.58 10.64 9.21
N HIS A 105 3.13 11.90 9.33
CA HIS A 105 3.04 12.81 8.20
C HIS A 105 4.42 13.16 7.63
N SER A 106 5.43 13.32 8.48
CA SER A 106 6.80 13.59 8.04
C SER A 106 7.39 12.40 7.30
N ILE A 107 7.24 11.18 7.83
CA ILE A 107 7.69 9.95 7.17
C ILE A 107 6.96 9.75 5.85
N ALA A 108 5.66 10.02 5.80
CA ALA A 108 4.88 9.91 4.57
C ALA A 108 5.37 10.90 3.50
N LEU A 109 5.73 12.13 3.88
CA LEU A 109 6.34 13.08 2.95
C LEU A 109 7.71 12.60 2.45
N GLU A 110 8.57 12.12 3.36
CA GLU A 110 9.91 11.60 3.03
C GLU A 110 9.86 10.41 2.07
N LEU A 111 8.93 9.48 2.30
CA LEU A 111 8.73 8.32 1.43
C LEU A 111 7.96 8.63 0.14
N ASP A 112 7.53 9.87 -0.08
CA ASP A 112 6.61 10.27 -1.15
C ASP A 112 5.31 9.43 -1.15
N LEU A 113 4.73 9.14 0.01
CA LEU A 113 3.52 8.34 0.17
C LEU A 113 2.46 9.06 1.01
N THR A 114 1.23 8.57 1.07
CA THR A 114 0.17 9.15 1.92
C THR A 114 0.21 8.62 3.37
N PRO A 115 -0.20 9.40 4.39
CA PRO A 115 -0.15 8.97 5.79
C PRO A 115 -0.79 7.61 6.09
N VAL A 116 -1.89 7.26 5.42
CA VAL A 116 -2.61 5.98 5.62
C VAL A 116 -1.70 4.76 5.44
N ILE A 117 -0.74 4.82 4.52
CA ILE A 117 0.15 3.68 4.24
C ILE A 117 1.22 3.52 5.33
N VAL A 118 1.70 4.63 5.90
CA VAL A 118 2.66 4.62 7.00
C VAL A 118 2.00 4.10 8.27
N GLU A 119 0.76 4.48 8.52
CA GLU A 119 -0.02 3.92 9.63
C GLU A 119 -0.27 2.42 9.47
N ALA A 120 -0.61 1.98 8.25
CA ALA A 120 -0.77 0.57 7.93
C ALA A 120 0.52 -0.23 8.14
N TRP A 121 1.65 0.29 7.66
CA TRP A 121 2.97 -0.31 7.88
C TRP A 121 3.27 -0.51 9.37
N ARG A 122 3.06 0.53 10.19
CA ARG A 122 3.26 0.46 11.65
C ARG A 122 2.36 -0.58 12.31
N ARG A 123 1.11 -0.72 11.85
CA ARG A 123 0.19 -1.75 12.37
C ARG A 123 0.68 -3.16 12.02
N SER A 124 1.07 -3.39 10.76
CA SER A 124 1.62 -4.67 10.31
C SER A 124 2.86 -5.07 11.11
N TRP A 125 3.75 -4.12 11.39
CA TRP A 125 4.96 -4.39 12.18
C TRP A 125 4.66 -4.75 13.64
N ARG A 126 3.70 -4.07 14.27
CA ARG A 126 3.29 -4.37 15.66
C ARG A 126 2.55 -5.69 15.81
N ALA A 127 1.94 -6.18 14.73
CA ALA A 127 1.21 -7.44 14.71
C ALA A 127 2.13 -8.66 14.47
N ARG A 128 3.40 -8.45 14.07
CA ARG A 128 4.38 -9.54 13.97
C ARG A 128 4.69 -10.07 15.39
N PRO A 129 4.62 -11.39 15.62
CA PRO A 129 5.11 -11.96 16.87
C PRO A 129 6.59 -11.62 17.05
N ALA A 130 7.03 -11.43 18.29
CA ALA A 130 8.38 -10.98 18.67
C ALA A 130 9.49 -12.03 18.44
N THR A 131 9.37 -12.81 17.38
CA THR A 131 10.28 -13.90 16.99
C THR A 131 10.74 -13.62 15.57
N ASP A 132 11.69 -12.70 15.43
CA ASP A 132 12.58 -12.46 14.26
C ASP A 132 13.58 -11.33 14.62
N HIS A 133 13.98 -11.24 15.90
CA HIS A 133 15.15 -10.46 16.31
C HIS A 133 16.29 -11.44 16.56
N ASP A 134 16.77 -12.07 15.49
CA ASP A 134 17.99 -12.87 15.55
C ASP A 134 19.17 -11.93 15.80
N ASP A 135 19.62 -11.93 17.06
CA ASP A 135 20.96 -12.34 17.45
C ASP A 135 22.03 -12.22 16.34
N ALA A 136 22.59 -11.02 16.22
CA ALA A 136 23.92 -10.82 15.68
C ALA A 136 24.71 -9.91 16.64
N GLY A 137 25.22 -10.52 17.71
CA GLY A 137 26.13 -9.84 18.63
C GLY A 137 26.51 -10.68 19.84
N GLY A 138 27.57 -11.49 19.73
CA GLY A 138 28.29 -11.96 20.91
C GLY A 138 28.96 -13.32 20.79
N ALA A 139 30.10 -13.37 20.09
CA ALA A 139 31.26 -14.19 20.48
C ALA A 139 32.52 -13.46 20.02
#